data_AF-A0A563W116-F1
#
_entry.id   AF-A0A563W116-F1
#
_cell.length_a   1.000
_cell.length_b   1.000
_cell.length_c   1.000
_cell.angle_alpha   90.00
_cell.angle_beta   90.00
_cell.angle_gamma   90.00
#
_symmetry.space_group_name_H-M   'P 1'
#
loop_
_entity.id
_entity.type
_entity.pdbx_description
1 polymer ?
#
loop_
_entity_poly.entity_id
_entity_poly.type
_entity_poly.pdbx_seq_one_letter_code
_entity_poly.pdbx_strand_id
1 'polypeptide(L)'
;MKLTTVCLLFSFTFYCRSAQALPPPEDTPEEILRTEIILNGRSPIDNQPLTASEYAKIQERIAQSKFSTPIDPKIRELIFLLRLRKFLRTVTPF
;
A
#
# COMPACT_ATOMS: atom_id res chain seq x y z
N MET A 1 -45.75 30.89 25.36
CA MET A 1 -45.09 29.57 25.51
C MET A 1 -44.96 28.77 24.20
N LYS A 2 -45.41 29.26 23.03
CA LYS A 2 -45.23 28.58 21.72
C LYS A 2 -43.95 29.00 20.96
N LEU A 3 -43.31 30.10 21.39
CA LEU A 3 -42.22 30.77 20.66
C LEU A 3 -40.84 30.12 20.91
N THR A 4 -40.61 29.56 22.10
CA THR A 4 -39.34 28.93 22.47
C THR A 4 -39.16 27.55 21.82
N THR A 5 -40.24 26.79 21.66
CA THR A 5 -40.22 25.45 21.03
C THR A 5 -39.96 25.52 19.53
N VAL A 6 -40.48 26.55 18.85
CA VAL A 6 -40.22 26.79 17.41
C VAL A 6 -38.77 27.20 17.17
N CYS A 7 -38.18 27.98 18.08
CA CYS A 7 -36.79 28.42 17.96
C CYS A 7 -35.79 27.26 18.17
N LEU A 8 -36.08 26.33 19.09
CA LEU A 8 -35.26 25.12 19.30
C LEU A 8 -35.33 24.15 18.11
N LEU A 9 -36.49 24.00 17.47
CA LEU A 9 -36.63 23.18 16.27
C LEU A 9 -35.94 23.80 15.05
N PHE A 10 -35.92 25.13 14.93
CA PHE A 10 -35.24 25.84 13.84
C PHE A 10 -33.71 25.79 13.96
N SER A 11 -33.19 25.76 15.19
CA SER A 11 -31.75 25.60 15.45
C SER A 11 -31.23 24.19 15.18
N PHE A 12 -32.09 23.16 15.27
CA PHE A 12 -31.69 21.77 15.01
C PHE A 12 -31.47 21.50 13.51
N THR A 13 -32.27 22.14 12.64
CA THR A 13 -32.17 22.01 11.18
C THR A 13 -30.94 22.68 10.58
N PHE A 14 -30.23 23.54 11.31
CA PHE A 14 -29.07 24.29 10.79
C PHE A 14 -27.72 23.56 10.96
N TYR A 15 -27.69 22.42 11.67
CA TYR A 15 -26.45 21.68 11.93
C TYR A 15 -26.06 20.67 10.85
N CYS A 16 -26.92 20.40 9.86
CA CYS A 16 -26.54 19.56 8.73
C CYS A 16 -25.90 20.43 7.64
N ARG A 17 -24.73 21.00 7.96
CA ARG A 17 -23.85 21.57 6.95
C ARG A 17 -23.29 20.38 6.16
N SER A 18 -23.93 20.06 5.03
CA SER A 18 -23.46 19.05 4.09
C SER A 18 -21.99 19.31 3.83
N ALA A 19 -21.13 18.44 4.35
CA ALA A 19 -19.73 18.41 3.99
C ALA A 19 -19.67 17.94 2.53
N GLN A 20 -19.78 18.90 1.61
CA GLN A 20 -19.31 18.72 0.25
C GLN A 20 -17.78 18.61 0.35
N ALA A 21 -17.30 17.42 0.70
CA ALA A 21 -15.90 17.06 0.64
C ALA A 21 -15.53 16.79 -0.83
N LEU A 22 -15.72 17.80 -1.68
CA LEU A 22 -15.03 17.80 -2.96
C LEU A 22 -13.53 17.88 -2.62
N PRO A 23 -12.69 17.03 -3.25
CA PRO A 23 -11.26 17.15 -3.09
C PRO A 23 -10.82 18.57 -3.48
N PRO A 24 -9.78 19.12 -2.84
CA PRO A 24 -9.24 20.42 -3.20
C PRO A 24 -8.95 20.46 -4.72
N PRO A 25 -9.18 21.61 -5.39
CA PRO A 25 -9.03 21.70 -6.85
C PRO A 25 -7.59 21.45 -7.34
N GLU A 26 -6.61 21.49 -6.43
CA GLU A 26 -5.22 21.10 -6.68
C GLU A 26 -5.02 19.58 -6.76
N ASP A 27 -5.93 18.76 -6.21
CA ASP A 27 -5.84 17.31 -6.28
C ASP A 27 -6.26 16.82 -7.67
N THR A 28 -5.42 15.98 -8.27
CA THR A 28 -5.72 15.33 -9.54
C THR A 28 -6.95 14.43 -9.39
N PRO A 29 -8.00 14.61 -10.19
CA PRO A 29 -9.19 13.76 -10.13
C PRO A 29 -8.85 12.32 -10.47
N GLU A 30 -9.59 11.38 -9.86
CA GLU A 30 -9.34 9.96 -9.97
C GLU A 30 -9.46 9.46 -11.43
N GLU A 31 -10.35 10.06 -12.21
CA GLU A 31 -10.55 9.75 -13.62
C GLU A 31 -9.30 10.01 -14.46
N ILE A 32 -8.52 11.04 -14.10
CA ILE A 32 -7.24 11.33 -14.75
C ILE A 32 -6.19 10.31 -14.31
N LEU A 33 -6.08 10.04 -13.01
CA LEU A 33 -5.13 9.06 -12.46
C LEU A 33 -5.34 7.65 -13.03
N ARG A 34 -6.59 7.25 -13.29
CA ARG A 34 -6.91 5.96 -13.92
C ARG A 34 -6.50 5.88 -15.39
N THR A 35 -6.30 7.04 -16.03
CA THR A 35 -5.87 7.16 -17.43
C THR A 35 -4.35 7.32 -17.55
N GLU A 36 -3.67 7.70 -16.47
CA GLU A 36 -2.21 7.84 -16.46
C GLU A 36 -1.52 6.49 -16.66
N ILE A 37 -0.71 6.39 -17.71
CA ILE A 37 0.12 5.22 -17.96
C ILE A 37 1.36 5.32 -17.05
N ILE A 38 1.40 4.48 -16.02
CA ILE A 38 2.55 4.42 -15.11
C ILE A 38 3.75 3.81 -15.84
N LEU A 39 4.62 4.67 -16.39
CA LEU A 39 5.83 4.26 -17.11
C LEU A 39 7.04 4.05 -16.20
N ASN A 40 6.99 4.59 -14.97
CA ASN A 40 8.08 4.55 -14.01
C ASN A 40 7.84 3.44 -12.98
N GLY A 41 8.69 2.41 -12.97
CA GLY A 41 8.71 1.36 -11.96
C GLY A 41 9.83 1.57 -10.94
N ARG A 42 9.89 0.73 -9.91
CA ARG A 42 11.05 0.62 -9.01
C ARG A 42 11.63 -0.78 -9.08
N SER A 43 12.96 -0.88 -8.96
CA SER A 43 13.64 -2.18 -8.90
C SER A 43 13.17 -2.97 -7.67
N PRO A 44 12.79 -4.26 -7.82
CA PRO A 44 12.38 -5.10 -6.69
C PRO A 44 13.52 -5.44 -5.72
N ILE A 45 14.77 -5.16 -6.11
CA ILE A 45 15.97 -5.46 -5.32
C ILE A 45 16.43 -4.21 -4.57
N ASP A 46 16.57 -3.08 -5.28
CA ASP A 46 17.26 -1.88 -4.75
C ASP A 46 16.32 -0.66 -4.59
N ASN A 47 15.04 -0.79 -4.96
CA ASN A 47 14.03 0.27 -4.90
C ASN A 47 14.38 1.56 -5.70
N GLN A 48 15.37 1.48 -6.58
CA GLN A 48 15.78 2.55 -7.50
C GLN A 48 14.76 2.72 -8.63
N PRO A 49 14.62 3.94 -9.18
CA PRO A 49 13.78 4.17 -10.35
C PRO A 49 14.25 3.30 -11.51
N LEU A 50 13.29 2.65 -12.18
CA LEU A 50 13.52 1.66 -13.23
C LEU A 50 12.71 2.05 -14.47
N THR A 51 13.37 2.05 -15.62
CA THR A 51 12.70 2.31 -16.90
C THR A 51 11.97 1.06 -17.42
N ALA A 52 10.95 1.26 -18.26
CA ALA A 52 10.16 0.16 -18.82
C ALA A 52 11.01 -0.87 -19.60
N SER A 53 12.06 -0.43 -20.29
CA SER A 53 12.94 -1.32 -21.06
C SER A 53 13.85 -2.17 -20.16
N GLU A 54 14.35 -1.60 -19.07
CA GLU A 54 15.14 -2.33 -18.06
C GLU A 54 14.28 -3.35 -17.32
N TYR A 55 13.04 -2.99 -16.98
CA TYR A 55 12.09 -3.91 -16.38
C TYR A 55 11.79 -5.10 -17.30
N ALA A 56 11.56 -4.88 -18.59
CA ALA A 56 11.35 -5.94 -19.56
C ALA A 56 12.53 -6.93 -19.61
N LYS A 57 13.78 -6.43 -19.63
CA LYS A 57 14.98 -7.27 -19.59
C LYS A 57 15.10 -8.09 -18.30
N ILE A 58 14.76 -7.51 -17.16
CA ILE A 58 14.76 -8.23 -15.87
C ILE A 58 13.71 -9.34 -15.91
N GLN A 59 12.52 -9.05 -16.43
CA GLN A 59 11.44 -10.02 -16.55
C GLN A 59 11.80 -11.17 -17.49
N GLU A 60 12.45 -10.89 -18.62
CA GLU A 60 12.98 -11.91 -19.53
C GLU A 60 14.02 -12.79 -18.84
N ARG A 61 14.95 -12.21 -18.07
CA ARG A 61 15.95 -12.97 -17.31
C ARG A 61 15.30 -13.91 -16.28
N ILE A 62 14.28 -13.43 -15.56
CA ILE A 62 13.52 -14.23 -14.59
C ILE A 62 12.78 -15.37 -15.31
N ALA A 63 12.17 -15.09 -16.47
CA ALA A 63 11.45 -16.10 -17.25
C ALA A 63 12.39 -17.17 -17.84
N GLN A 64 13.62 -16.80 -18.22
CA GLN A 64 14.62 -17.73 -18.74
C GLN A 64 15.25 -18.62 -17.65
N SER A 65 15.25 -18.19 -16.38
CA SER A 65 15.80 -19.01 -15.30
C SER A 65 14.85 -20.17 -14.97
N LYS A 66 15.16 -21.37 -15.48
CA LYS A 66 14.45 -22.62 -15.14
C LYS A 66 14.62 -23.05 -13.68
N PHE A 67 15.60 -22.50 -12.98
CA PHE A 67 15.96 -22.86 -11.62
C PHE A 67 15.90 -21.64 -10.70
N SER A 68 15.44 -21.84 -9.47
CA SER A 68 15.54 -20.84 -8.41
C SER A 68 17.02 -20.51 -8.18
N THR A 69 17.38 -19.24 -8.33
CA THR A 69 18.72 -18.73 -7.98
C THR A 69 19.07 -19.18 -6.56
N PRO A 70 20.27 -19.74 -6.32
CA PRO A 70 20.65 -20.17 -4.99
C PRO A 70 20.62 -18.96 -4.03
N ILE A 71 19.79 -19.06 -3.00
CA ILE A 71 19.69 -18.07 -1.91
C ILE A 71 21.07 -17.97 -1.23
N ASP A 72 21.48 -16.73 -0.92
CA ASP A 72 22.71 -16.44 -0.17
C ASP A 72 22.80 -17.36 1.07
N PRO A 73 23.94 -18.05 1.27
CA PRO A 73 24.10 -19.00 2.38
C PRO A 73 23.85 -18.37 3.75
N LYS A 74 24.19 -17.09 3.96
CA LYS A 74 23.92 -16.38 5.22
C LYS A 74 22.43 -16.19 5.45
N ILE A 75 21.67 -15.85 4.40
CA ILE A 75 20.21 -15.71 4.49
C ILE A 75 19.57 -17.07 4.81
N ARG A 76 20.05 -18.15 4.18
CA ARG A 76 19.59 -19.51 4.47
C ARG A 76 19.81 -19.90 5.92
N GLU A 77 21.00 -19.61 6.47
CA GLU A 77 21.33 -19.87 7.87
C GLU A 77 20.45 -19.04 8.81
N LEU A 78 20.26 -17.75 8.51
CA LEU A 78 19.41 -16.86 9.30
C LEU A 78 17.96 -17.39 9.33
N ILE A 79 17.41 -17.80 8.19
CA ILE A 79 16.07 -18.41 8.12
C ILE A 79 16.00 -19.67 8.99
N PHE A 80 17.04 -20.51 8.96
CA PHE A 80 17.11 -21.71 9.79
C PHE A 80 17.08 -21.37 11.28
N LEU A 81 17.92 -20.42 11.73
CA LEU A 81 17.97 -19.97 13.12
C LEU A 81 16.64 -19.37 13.57
N LEU A 82 15.97 -18.60 12.72
CA LEU A 82 14.63 -18.05 13.02
C LEU A 82 13.58 -19.15 13.18
N ARG A 83 13.60 -20.17 12.31
CA ARG A 83 12.69 -21.33 12.42
C ARG A 83 12.96 -22.12 13.70
N LEU A 84 14.23 -22.34 14.03
CA LEU A 84 14.62 -23.01 15.28
C LEU A 84 14.17 -22.21 16.51
N ARG A 85 14.40 -20.90 16.53
CA ARG A 85 13.93 -20.02 17.60
C ARG A 85 12.42 -20.08 17.75
N LYS A 86 11.67 -20.04 16.64
CA LYS A 86 10.21 -20.18 16.66
C LYS A 86 9.79 -21.53 17.24
N PHE A 87 10.42 -22.61 16.79
CA PHE A 87 10.14 -23.96 17.30
C PHE A 87 10.38 -24.06 18.81
N LEU A 88 11.52 -23.58 19.31
CA LEU A 88 11.82 -23.57 20.74
C LEU A 88 10.76 -22.78 21.53
N ARG A 89 10.40 -21.56 21.08
CA ARG A 89 9.33 -20.77 21.72
C ARG A 89 7.96 -21.45 21.68
N THR A 90 7.69 -22.28 20.69
CA THR A 90 6.44 -23.04 20.60
C THR A 90 6.44 -24.25 21.53
N VAL A 91 7.58 -24.93 21.70
CA VAL A 91 7.69 -26.13 22.53
C VAL A 91 7.87 -25.81 24.02
N THR A 92 8.55 -24.72 24.36
CA THR A 92 8.74 -24.27 25.74
C THR A 92 7.90 -23.00 25.98
N PRO A 93 6.67 -23.12 26.48
CA PRO A 93 5.77 -21.98 26.74
C PRO A 93 6.11 -21.25 28.06
N PHE A 94 7.40 -21.12 28.37
CA PHE A 94 7.91 -20.49 29.59
C PHE A 94 8.82 -19.31 29.24
#